data_AF-A0A1V6EF91-F1
#
_entry.id   AF-A0A1V6EF91-F1
#
_cell.length_a   1.000
_cell.length_b   1.000
_cell.length_c   1.000
_cell.angle_alpha   90.00
_cell.angle_beta   90.00
_cell.angle_gamma   90.00
#
_symmetry.space_group_name_H-M   'P 1'
#
loop_
_entity.id
_entity.type
_entity.pdbx_description
1 polymer ?
#
loop_
_entity_poly.entity_id
_entity_poly.type
_entity_poly.pdbx_seq_one_letter_code
_entity_poly.pdbx_strand_id
1 'polypeptide(L)'
;MTAYTEKLVVGDGSNLRPLDNLTRAEACAILYNVAQLGINVFIPRFKDIGKESWYSKYVIACYLNGIMFGADEVCFEPDSYITVFELTESINRMSGTDVVYDDGFITREAAISLIVRIFYGGFD
;
A
#
# COMPACT_ATOMS: atom_id res chain seq x y z
N MET A 1 -8.31 14.08 -11.48
CA MET A 1 -7.75 13.06 -10.55
C MET A 1 -8.79 12.70 -9.45
N THR A 2 -10.03 12.34 -9.80
CA THR A 2 -11.17 12.44 -8.84
C THR A 2 -12.18 11.29 -8.88
N ALA A 3 -11.84 10.14 -9.49
CA ALA A 3 -12.68 8.93 -9.41
C ALA A 3 -11.84 7.65 -9.27
N TYR A 4 -10.67 7.62 -9.90
CA TYR A 4 -9.69 6.53 -9.71
C TYR A 4 -9.12 6.53 -8.29
N THR A 5 -8.79 7.70 -7.76
CA THR A 5 -8.34 7.90 -6.37
C THR A 5 -9.34 7.36 -5.35
N GLU A 6 -10.65 7.59 -5.58
CA GLU A 6 -11.72 7.13 -4.69
C GLU A 6 -11.90 5.59 -4.72
N LYS A 7 -11.57 4.93 -5.83
CA LYS A 7 -11.59 3.45 -5.90
C LYS A 7 -10.37 2.80 -5.25
N LEU A 8 -9.26 3.53 -5.13
CA LEU A 8 -8.00 3.00 -4.61
C LEU A 8 -7.88 3.16 -3.09
N VAL A 9 -8.42 4.23 -2.51
CA VAL A 9 -8.30 4.53 -1.08
C VAL A 9 -9.60 4.19 -0.34
N VAL A 10 -9.54 3.20 0.54
CA VAL A 10 -10.61 2.90 1.50
C VAL A 10 -10.37 3.75 2.74
N GLY A 11 -11.02 4.92 2.83
CA GLY A 11 -10.93 5.83 3.97
C GLY A 11 -12.08 5.66 4.97
N ASP A 12 -11.86 6.06 6.22
CA ASP A 12 -12.78 6.01 7.37
C ASP A 12 -13.94 7.02 7.33
N GLY A 13 -14.21 7.63 6.18
CA GLY A 13 -15.31 8.58 6.00
C GLY A 13 -14.99 10.05 6.31
N SER A 14 -13.74 10.44 6.58
CA SER A 14 -13.41 11.87 6.69
C SER A 14 -12.00 12.25 6.19
N ASN A 15 -11.97 12.89 5.01
CA ASN A 15 -10.80 13.48 4.32
C ASN A 15 -9.62 12.53 4.05
N LEU A 16 -9.22 12.45 2.77
CA LEU A 16 -8.01 11.72 2.34
C LEU A 16 -6.70 12.21 2.95
N ARG A 17 -6.71 13.32 3.73
CA ARG A 17 -5.53 14.00 4.30
C ARG A 17 -4.32 13.91 3.37
N PRO A 18 -4.43 14.47 2.16
CA PRO A 18 -3.52 14.17 1.05
C PRO A 18 -2.05 14.44 1.36
N LEU A 19 -1.79 15.41 2.24
CA LEU A 19 -0.46 15.84 2.65
C LEU A 19 0.12 15.05 3.83
N ASP A 20 -0.67 14.23 4.53
CA ASP A 20 -0.18 13.39 5.61
C ASP A 20 0.57 12.17 5.03
N ASN A 21 1.59 11.70 5.73
CA ASN A 21 2.36 10.51 5.35
C ASN A 21 1.48 9.26 5.36
N LEU A 22 1.65 8.44 4.32
CA LEU A 22 0.93 7.18 4.12
C LEU A 22 1.44 6.12 5.11
N THR A 23 0.54 5.38 5.75
CA THR A 23 0.94 4.22 6.57
C THR A 23 1.14 2.98 5.74
N ARG A 24 1.89 2.00 6.28
CA ARG A 24 2.11 0.70 5.64
C ARG A 24 0.80 -0.07 5.40
N ALA A 25 -0.15 0.00 6.33
CA ALA A 25 -1.48 -0.59 6.17
C ALA A 25 -2.28 0.05 5.03
N GLU A 26 -2.26 1.38 4.92
CA GLU A 26 -2.92 2.11 3.83
C GLU A 26 -2.28 1.79 2.48
N ALA A 27 -0.94 1.69 2.42
CA ALA A 27 -0.23 1.27 1.23
C ALA A 27 -0.66 -0.12 0.76
N CYS A 28 -0.78 -1.11 1.66
CA CYS A 28 -1.31 -2.42 1.32
C CYS A 28 -2.74 -2.37 0.77
N ALA A 29 -3.62 -1.52 1.32
CA ALA A 29 -4.98 -1.39 0.81
C ALA A 29 -5.00 -0.88 -0.63
N ILE A 30 -4.17 0.11 -0.94
CA ILE A 30 -4.04 0.66 -2.30
C ILE A 30 -3.47 -0.42 -3.24
N LEU A 31 -2.33 -1.04 -2.87
CA LEU A 31 -1.66 -2.05 -3.70
C LEU A 31 -2.53 -3.28 -3.93
N TYR A 32 -3.28 -3.73 -2.92
CA TYR A 32 -4.27 -4.80 -3.04
C TYR A 32 -5.31 -4.49 -4.13
N ASN A 33 -5.84 -3.27 -4.16
CA ASN A 33 -6.83 -2.84 -5.14
C ASN A 33 -6.23 -2.73 -6.55
N VAL A 34 -5.02 -2.19 -6.67
CA VAL A 34 -4.29 -2.09 -7.95
C VAL A 34 -3.99 -3.48 -8.51
N ALA A 35 -3.50 -4.40 -7.68
CA ALA A 35 -3.17 -5.77 -8.08
C ALA A 35 -4.40 -6.69 -8.23
N GLN A 36 -5.60 -6.20 -7.91
CA GLN A 36 -6.87 -6.95 -8.00
C GLN A 36 -6.82 -8.33 -7.31
N LEU A 37 -6.15 -8.43 -6.16
CA LEU A 37 -5.80 -9.73 -5.58
C LEU A 37 -7.02 -10.59 -5.23
N GLY A 38 -8.13 -9.98 -4.79
CA GLY A 38 -9.38 -10.70 -4.48
C GLY A 38 -9.27 -11.69 -3.30
N ILE A 39 -8.13 -11.73 -2.60
CA ILE A 39 -7.88 -12.63 -1.48
C ILE A 39 -8.50 -12.06 -0.21
N ASN A 40 -9.40 -12.82 0.40
CA ASN A 40 -10.04 -12.48 1.66
C ASN A 40 -9.87 -13.60 2.69
N VAL A 41 -8.61 -13.87 3.04
CA VAL A 41 -8.24 -14.84 4.08
C VAL A 41 -7.45 -14.13 5.17
N PHE A 42 -7.65 -14.55 6.42
CA PHE A 42 -6.78 -14.16 7.52
C PHE A 42 -5.83 -15.31 7.86
N ILE A 43 -4.54 -14.97 7.97
CA ILE A 43 -3.50 -15.87 8.48
C ILE A 43 -2.77 -15.11 9.60
N PRO A 44 -2.59 -15.70 10.79
CA PRO A 44 -1.87 -15.07 11.89
C PRO A 44 -0.36 -15.09 11.62
N ARG A 45 0.09 -14.31 10.62
CA ARG A 45 1.50 -14.23 10.20
C ARG A 45 2.32 -13.27 11.07
N PHE A 46 1.71 -12.14 11.43
CA PHE A 46 2.38 -11.07 12.17
C PHE A 46 1.68 -10.84 13.51
N LYS A 47 2.46 -10.64 14.57
CA LYS A 47 1.95 -10.52 15.95
C LYS A 47 1.14 -9.23 16.18
N ASP A 48 1.40 -8.21 15.37
CA ASP A 48 0.80 -6.88 15.41
C ASP A 48 -0.36 -6.72 14.42
N ILE A 49 -0.81 -7.81 13.77
CA ILE A 49 -1.96 -7.83 12.89
C ILE A 49 -3.08 -8.69 13.48
N GLY A 50 -4.10 -8.04 14.02
CA GLY A 50 -5.32 -8.69 14.48
C GLY A 50 -6.21 -9.14 13.30
N LYS A 51 -6.99 -10.22 13.51
CA LYS A 51 -7.96 -10.72 12.52
C LYS A 51 -9.02 -9.66 12.16
N GLU A 52 -9.48 -8.93 13.16
CA GLU A 52 -10.58 -7.97 13.04
C GLU A 52 -10.09 -6.56 12.63
N SER A 53 -8.78 -6.36 12.46
CA SER A 53 -8.25 -5.09 11.97
C SER A 53 -8.72 -4.85 10.53
N TRP A 54 -9.16 -3.63 10.22
CA TRP A 54 -9.68 -3.28 8.89
C TRP A 54 -8.68 -3.58 7.76
N TYR A 55 -7.38 -3.46 8.06
CA TYR A 55 -6.28 -3.67 7.13
C TYR A 55 -5.83 -5.13 7.00
N SER A 56 -6.33 -6.03 7.87
CA SER A 56 -5.79 -7.38 8.03
C SER A 56 -5.74 -8.16 6.72
N LYS A 57 -6.84 -8.15 5.97
CA LYS A 57 -6.93 -8.82 4.66
C LYS A 57 -5.97 -8.23 3.63
N TYR A 58 -5.76 -6.91 3.62
CA TYR A 58 -4.89 -6.24 2.64
C TYR A 58 -3.42 -6.57 2.91
N VAL A 59 -3.01 -6.50 4.18
CA VAL A 59 -1.65 -6.83 4.62
C VAL A 59 -1.33 -8.29 4.29
N ILE A 60 -2.20 -9.21 4.68
CA ILE A 60 -1.98 -10.65 4.44
C ILE A 60 -1.97 -10.97 2.94
N ALA A 61 -2.86 -10.38 2.15
CA ALA A 61 -2.87 -10.60 0.70
C ALA A 61 -1.60 -10.05 0.02
N CYS A 62 -1.14 -8.85 0.38
CA CYS A 62 0.10 -8.29 -0.18
C CYS A 62 1.32 -9.14 0.20
N TYR A 63 1.38 -9.64 1.43
CA TYR A 63 2.44 -10.54 1.90
C TYR A 63 2.46 -11.86 1.13
N LEU A 64 1.30 -12.53 1.00
CA LEU A 64 1.21 -13.82 0.31
C LEU A 64 1.55 -13.74 -1.18
N ASN A 65 1.37 -12.57 -1.80
CA ASN A 65 1.73 -12.34 -3.21
C ASN A 65 3.14 -11.75 -3.37
N GLY A 66 3.93 -11.63 -2.30
CA GLY A 66 5.28 -11.09 -2.35
C GLY A 66 5.35 -9.62 -2.76
N ILE A 67 4.24 -8.87 -2.67
CA ILE A 67 4.18 -7.45 -3.00
C ILE A 67 4.88 -6.65 -1.90
N MET A 68 4.56 -6.95 -0.64
CA MET A 68 5.08 -6.22 0.51
C MET A 68 5.45 -7.18 1.65
N PHE A 69 6.51 -6.89 2.38
CA PHE A 69 7.03 -7.74 3.46
C PHE A 69 6.90 -7.07 4.83
N GLY A 70 7.05 -7.87 5.89
CA GLY A 70 7.08 -7.38 7.28
C GLY A 70 8.27 -6.47 7.55
N ALA A 71 8.16 -5.64 8.58
CA ALA A 71 9.27 -4.82 9.06
C ALA A 71 10.38 -5.71 9.67
N ASP A 72 9.98 -6.83 10.27
CA ASP A 72 10.86 -7.92 10.68
C ASP A 72 10.19 -9.29 10.46
N GLU A 73 10.75 -10.36 11.04
CA GLU A 73 10.23 -11.72 10.90
C GLU A 73 8.82 -11.93 11.47
N VAL A 74 8.43 -11.14 12.49
CA VAL A 74 7.22 -11.31 13.30
C VAL A 74 6.32 -10.07 13.36
N CYS A 75 6.79 -8.89 12.96
CA CYS A 75 6.05 -7.62 12.93
C CYS A 75 5.88 -7.10 11.52
N PHE A 76 4.72 -6.53 11.23
CA PHE A 76 4.47 -5.82 10.00
C PHE A 76 4.61 -4.30 10.15
N GLU A 77 4.34 -3.76 11.33
CA GLU A 77 4.20 -2.33 11.63
C GLU A 77 3.15 -1.63 10.76
N PRO A 78 1.86 -2.00 10.89
CA PRO A 78 0.79 -1.47 10.02
C PRO A 78 0.61 0.04 10.11
N ASP A 79 0.82 0.62 11.30
CA ASP A 79 0.58 2.03 11.58
C ASP A 79 1.81 2.92 11.37
N SER A 80 2.99 2.33 11.13
CA SER A 80 4.20 3.07 10.77
C SER A 80 4.07 3.66 9.36
N TYR A 81 4.71 4.82 9.12
CA TYR A 81 4.76 5.41 7.79
C TYR A 81 5.60 4.56 6.84
N ILE A 82 5.10 4.38 5.61
CA ILE A 82 5.85 3.68 4.57
C ILE A 82 6.89 4.62 3.96
N THR A 83 8.08 4.10 3.73
CA THR A 83 9.11 4.85 3.00
C THR A 83 8.83 4.86 1.50
N VAL A 84 9.36 5.86 0.79
CA VAL A 84 9.34 5.91 -0.68
C VAL A 84 9.96 4.63 -1.24
N PHE A 85 11.12 4.21 -0.72
CA PHE A 85 11.81 2.99 -1.11
C PHE A 85 10.92 1.75 -1.02
N GLU A 86 10.27 1.51 0.13
CA GLU A 86 9.42 0.34 0.33
C GLU A 86 8.20 0.33 -0.60
N LEU A 87 7.57 1.48 -0.80
CA LEU A 87 6.45 1.59 -1.74
C LEU A 87 6.92 1.27 -3.17
N THR A 88 8.07 1.80 -3.56
CA THR A 88 8.57 1.65 -4.93
C THR A 88 9.07 0.25 -5.22
N GLU A 89 9.69 -0.41 -4.24
CA GLU A 89 10.02 -1.83 -4.31
C GLU A 89 8.76 -2.68 -4.47
N SER A 90 7.68 -2.34 -3.76
CA SER A 90 6.40 -3.04 -3.89
C SER A 90 5.80 -2.86 -5.29
N ILE A 91 5.89 -1.66 -5.85
CA ILE A 91 5.48 -1.37 -7.22
C ILE A 91 6.35 -2.14 -8.23
N ASN A 92 7.67 -2.11 -8.10
CA ASN A 92 8.61 -2.82 -8.97
C ASN A 92 8.30 -4.33 -9.03
N ARG A 93 7.94 -4.95 -7.90
CA ARG A 93 7.51 -6.35 -7.84
C ARG A 93 6.21 -6.61 -8.59
N MET A 94 5.33 -5.62 -8.69
CA MET A 94 4.06 -5.73 -9.42
C MET A 94 4.20 -5.42 -10.92
N SER A 95 4.99 -4.42 -11.31
CA SER A 95 5.12 -3.95 -12.70
C SER A 95 6.33 -4.50 -13.45
N GLY A 96 7.28 -5.15 -12.77
CA GLY A 96 8.55 -5.59 -13.36
C GLY A 96 9.45 -4.42 -13.78
N THR A 97 9.31 -3.27 -13.11
CA THR A 97 10.10 -2.06 -13.36
C THR A 97 11.32 -2.01 -12.45
N ASP A 98 12.39 -1.35 -12.87
CA ASP A 98 13.57 -1.07 -12.05
C ASP A 98 13.66 0.43 -11.75
N VAL A 99 12.73 0.93 -10.92
CA VAL A 99 12.78 2.34 -10.53
C VAL A 99 13.42 2.50 -9.17
N VAL A 100 14.46 3.34 -9.10
CA VAL A 100 15.23 3.66 -7.90
C VAL A 100 14.79 5.01 -7.38
N TYR A 101 14.46 5.10 -6.09
CA TYR A 101 13.94 6.31 -5.48
C TYR A 101 14.61 6.65 -4.14
N ASP A 102 14.47 7.91 -3.75
CA ASP A 102 15.09 8.59 -2.61
C ASP A 102 14.63 8.05 -1.24
N ASP A 103 15.43 8.32 -0.22
CA ASP A 103 15.16 8.07 1.20
C ASP A 103 14.02 9.00 1.70
N GLY A 104 13.13 8.48 2.56
CA GLY A 104 12.11 9.26 3.28
C GLY A 104 10.70 8.69 3.24
N PHE A 105 9.76 9.36 3.91
CA PHE A 105 8.34 9.01 3.90
C PHE A 105 7.60 9.68 2.74
N ILE A 106 6.53 9.04 2.28
CA ILE A 106 5.71 9.53 1.17
C ILE A 106 4.32 9.97 1.64
N THR A 107 3.83 11.09 1.12
CA THR A 107 2.46 11.54 1.38
C THR A 107 1.45 10.69 0.62
N ARG A 108 0.20 10.65 1.11
CA ARG A 108 -0.90 9.92 0.45
C ARG A 108 -1.06 10.35 -1.01
N GLU A 109 -1.05 11.66 -1.28
CA GLU A 109 -1.17 12.21 -2.63
C GLU A 109 -0.02 11.78 -3.54
N ALA A 110 1.23 11.90 -3.07
CA ALA A 110 2.39 11.53 -3.87
C ALA A 110 2.40 10.03 -4.21
N ALA A 111 2.04 9.17 -3.25
CA ALA A 111 1.94 7.73 -3.46
C ALA A 111 0.86 7.37 -4.51
N ILE A 112 -0.32 7.98 -4.40
CA ILE A 112 -1.41 7.75 -5.36
C ILE A 112 -1.00 8.23 -6.76
N SER A 113 -0.40 9.43 -6.85
CA SER A 113 0.09 9.97 -8.12
C SER A 113 1.11 9.05 -8.78
N LEU A 114 2.06 8.53 -8.01
CA LEU A 114 3.06 7.56 -8.48
C LEU A 114 2.40 6.28 -9.03
N ILE A 115 1.48 5.69 -8.27
CA ILE A 115 0.77 4.47 -8.66
C ILE A 115 -0.07 4.69 -9.92
N VAL A 116 -0.79 5.82 -10.00
CA VAL A 116 -1.61 6.17 -11.17
C VAL A 116 -0.74 6.31 -12.41
N ARG A 117 0.39 7.01 -12.29
CA ARG A 117 1.35 7.17 -13.39
C ARG A 117 1.84 5.80 -13.91
N ILE A 118 2.19 4.88 -13.02
CA ILE A 118 2.80 3.60 -13.38
C ILE A 118 1.76 2.61 -13.95
N PHE A 119 0.63 2.41 -13.26
CA PHE A 119 -0.31 1.34 -13.63
C PHE A 119 -1.41 1.78 -14.59
N TYR A 120 -1.66 3.08 -14.72
CA TYR A 120 -2.74 3.61 -15.55
C TYR A 120 -2.25 4.60 -16.61
N GLY A 121 -0.92 4.77 -16.75
CA GLY A 121 -0.31 5.55 -17.83
C GLY A 121 -0.60 7.05 -17.77
N GLY A 122 -0.80 7.61 -16.57
CA GLY A 122 -1.27 8.98 -16.39
C GLY A 122 -0.41 10.05 -17.07
N PHE A 123 -1.02 10.80 -17.99
CA PHE A 123 -0.63 12.14 -18.41
C PHE A 123 -1.79 13.12 -18.19
N ASP A 124 -1.41 14.30 -17.70
CA ASP A 124 -2.10 15.59 -17.53
C ASP A 124 -3.12 15.74 -16.37
#